data_AF-A0A838EF87-F1
#
_entry.id   AF-A0A838EF87-F1
#
_cell.length_a   1.000
_cell.length_b   1.000
_cell.length_c   1.000
_cell.angle_alpha   90.00
_cell.angle_beta   90.00
_cell.angle_gamma   90.00
#
_symmetry.space_group_name_H-M   'P 1'
#
loop_
_entity.id
_entity.type
_entity.pdbx_description
1 polymer ?
#
loop_
_entity_poly.entity_id
_entity_poly.type
_entity_poly.pdbx_seq_one_letter_code
_entity_poly.pdbx_strand_id
1 'polypeptide(L)'
;MSTQNAEKQAPAMTRKEALAVVNEVIARVSWHLYDQHATEEDERLRKQISSALRTLAVTVHGKPEIGFMSSLCDVCYLQYAEVASPFITLKGSITSHSPCAACVERLQAEGKLECITNWATGEVIPC
;
A
#
# COMPACT_ATOMS: atom_id res chain seq x y z
N MET A 1 -4.33 29.04 -41.65
CA MET A 1 -5.10 29.23 -40.40
C MET A 1 -4.91 27.96 -39.59
N SER A 2 -4.04 27.98 -38.58
CA SER A 2 -3.76 26.81 -37.74
C SER A 2 -4.26 27.09 -36.33
N THR A 3 -5.34 26.43 -35.94
CA THR A 3 -5.88 26.47 -34.58
C THR A 3 -4.95 25.70 -33.65
N GLN A 4 -4.26 26.43 -32.78
CA GLN A 4 -3.56 25.88 -31.63
C GLN A 4 -4.62 25.37 -30.65
N ASN A 5 -4.80 24.05 -30.57
CA ASN A 5 -5.46 23.42 -29.43
C ASN A 5 -4.51 23.58 -28.24
N ALA A 6 -4.69 24.66 -27.48
CA ALA A 6 -4.11 24.76 -26.15
C ALA A 6 -4.76 23.66 -25.31
N GLU A 7 -4.07 22.51 -25.18
CA GLU A 7 -4.38 21.53 -24.15
C GLU A 7 -4.40 22.29 -22.82
N LYS A 8 -5.60 22.46 -22.26
CA LYS A 8 -5.75 22.95 -20.90
C LYS A 8 -4.97 22.00 -20.02
N GLN A 9 -3.76 22.39 -19.62
CA GLN A 9 -3.03 21.69 -18.57
C GLN A 9 -3.95 21.65 -17.36
N ALA A 10 -4.36 20.43 -16.99
CA ALA A 10 -5.07 20.22 -15.75
C ALA A 10 -4.24 20.85 -14.62
N PRO A 11 -4.87 21.54 -13.65
CA PRO A 11 -4.15 22.13 -12.55
C PRO A 11 -3.23 21.09 -11.89
N ALA A 12 -2.02 21.49 -11.56
CA ALA A 12 -1.06 20.62 -10.91
C ALA A 12 -1.68 20.07 -9.63
N MET A 13 -1.73 18.74 -9.54
CA MET A 13 -2.32 18.01 -8.42
C MET A 13 -1.57 18.37 -7.13
N THR A 14 -2.30 18.70 -6.07
CA THR A 14 -1.70 18.89 -4.75
C THR A 14 -1.14 17.58 -4.23
N ARG A 15 -0.16 17.64 -3.33
CA ARG A 15 0.40 16.44 -2.67
C ARG A 15 -0.69 15.56 -2.06
N LYS A 16 -1.72 16.16 -1.47
CA LYS A 16 -2.86 15.45 -0.85
C LYS A 16 -3.70 14.70 -1.87
N GLU A 17 -3.97 15.30 -3.02
CA GLU A 17 -4.71 14.65 -4.11
C GLU A 17 -3.89 13.52 -4.74
N ALA A 18 -2.58 13.72 -4.90
CA ALA A 18 -1.68 12.66 -5.39
C ALA A 18 -1.66 11.45 -4.45
N LEU A 19 -1.61 11.69 -3.14
CA LEU A 19 -1.75 10.65 -2.13
C LEU A 19 -3.09 9.90 -2.24
N ALA A 20 -4.20 10.63 -2.38
CA ALA A 20 -5.52 10.02 -2.49
C ALA A 20 -5.65 9.11 -3.72
N VAL A 21 -5.14 9.55 -4.88
CA VAL A 21 -5.16 8.77 -6.13
C VAL A 21 -4.29 7.52 -6.00
N VAL A 22 -3.08 7.64 -5.44
CA VAL A 22 -2.20 6.49 -5.21
C VAL A 22 -2.89 5.48 -4.29
N ASN A 23 -3.52 5.94 -3.21
CA ASN A 23 -4.22 5.06 -2.25
C ASN A 23 -5.40 4.32 -2.90
N GLU A 24 -6.18 5.02 -3.72
CA GLU A 24 -7.29 4.41 -4.44
C GLU A 24 -6.80 3.36 -5.45
N VAL A 25 -5.72 3.65 -6.18
CA VAL A 25 -5.11 2.68 -7.09
C VAL A 25 -4.61 1.48 -6.30
N ILE A 26 -3.84 1.67 -5.21
CA ILE A 26 -3.33 0.59 -4.38
C ILE A 26 -4.48 -0.29 -3.88
N ALA A 27 -5.51 0.28 -3.25
CA ALA A 27 -6.63 -0.48 -2.71
C ALA A 27 -7.37 -1.30 -3.78
N ARG A 28 -7.46 -0.78 -5.02
CA ARG A 28 -8.14 -1.47 -6.13
C ARG A 28 -7.29 -2.53 -6.82
N VAL A 29 -5.96 -2.46 -6.73
CA VAL A 29 -5.05 -3.37 -7.45
C VAL A 29 -4.28 -4.32 -6.52
N SER A 30 -4.14 -4.00 -5.24
CA SER A 30 -3.33 -4.76 -4.29
C SER A 30 -3.87 -6.16 -4.05
N TRP A 31 -5.20 -6.34 -4.06
CA TRP A 31 -5.82 -7.66 -3.86
C TRP A 31 -5.46 -8.65 -4.96
N HIS A 32 -5.28 -8.18 -6.20
CA HIS A 32 -4.84 -9.02 -7.31
C HIS A 32 -3.39 -9.46 -7.18
N LEU A 33 -2.58 -8.86 -6.29
CA LEU A 33 -1.15 -9.20 -6.13
C LEU A 33 -0.96 -10.57 -5.45
N TYR A 34 -1.99 -11.12 -4.80
CA TYR A 34 -1.88 -12.28 -3.92
C TYR A 34 -2.69 -13.51 -4.38
N ASP A 35 -3.28 -13.48 -5.58
CA ASP A 35 -3.96 -14.67 -6.10
C ASP A 35 -2.94 -15.76 -6.46
N GLN A 36 -3.14 -16.95 -5.88
CA GLN A 36 -2.34 -18.16 -6.02
C GLN A 36 -2.48 -18.85 -7.39
N HIS A 37 -3.50 -18.47 -8.17
CA HIS A 37 -3.74 -18.98 -9.53
C HIS A 37 -3.28 -18.01 -10.62
N ALA A 38 -2.35 -17.11 -10.30
CA ALA A 38 -1.81 -16.14 -11.24
C ALA A 38 -1.18 -16.82 -12.46
N THR A 39 -1.47 -16.29 -13.65
CA THR A 39 -0.68 -16.63 -14.84
C THR A 39 0.67 -15.89 -14.82
N GLU A 40 1.62 -16.31 -15.64
CA GLU A 40 2.90 -15.58 -15.80
C GLU A 40 2.69 -14.13 -16.25
N GLU A 41 1.64 -13.88 -17.03
CA GLU A 41 1.26 -12.52 -17.45
C GLU A 41 0.77 -11.68 -16.27
N ASP A 42 -0.05 -12.27 -15.39
CA ASP A 42 -0.48 -11.62 -14.16
C ASP A 42 0.72 -11.31 -13.27
N GLU A 43 1.65 -12.23 -13.10
CA GLU A 43 2.88 -11.99 -12.32
C GLU A 43 3.73 -10.85 -12.89
N ARG A 44 3.86 -10.78 -14.22
CA ARG A 44 4.57 -9.68 -14.89
C ARG A 44 3.86 -8.34 -14.65
N LEU A 45 2.53 -8.32 -14.79
CA LEU A 45 1.73 -7.13 -14.53
C LEU A 45 1.84 -6.70 -13.06
N ARG A 46 1.79 -7.64 -12.11
CA ARG A 46 2.00 -7.39 -10.67
C ARG A 46 3.33 -6.70 -10.41
N LYS A 47 4.43 -7.19 -11.01
CA LYS A 47 5.76 -6.57 -10.88
C LYS A 47 5.77 -5.13 -11.40
N GLN A 48 5.14 -4.88 -12.55
CA GLN A 48 5.04 -3.53 -13.12
C GLN A 48 4.23 -2.59 -12.22
N ILE A 49 3.06 -3.04 -11.74
CA ILE A 49 2.21 -2.29 -10.81
C ILE A 49 2.97 -1.97 -9.52
N SER A 50 3.57 -2.97 -8.88
CA SER A 50 4.37 -2.78 -7.66
C SER A 50 5.53 -1.80 -7.87
N SER A 51 6.22 -1.87 -9.00
CA SER A 51 7.29 -0.92 -9.35
C SER A 51 6.79 0.50 -9.58
N ALA A 52 5.63 0.66 -10.23
CA ALA A 52 5.02 1.96 -10.47
C ALA A 52 4.58 2.59 -9.14
N LEU A 53 3.90 1.82 -8.29
CA LEU A 53 3.47 2.25 -6.96
C LEU A 53 4.66 2.65 -6.07
N ARG A 54 5.74 1.87 -6.07
CA ARG A 54 6.98 2.21 -5.35
C ARG A 54 7.59 3.50 -5.86
N THR A 55 7.63 3.71 -7.17
CA THR A 55 8.15 4.95 -7.76
C THR A 55 7.32 6.16 -7.31
N LEU A 56 6.00 6.04 -7.37
CA LEU A 56 5.08 7.09 -6.92
C LEU A 56 5.23 7.39 -5.43
N ALA A 57 5.30 6.35 -4.59
CA ALA A 57 5.53 6.50 -3.16
C ALA A 57 6.85 7.25 -2.88
N VAL A 58 7.95 6.91 -3.58
CA VAL A 58 9.23 7.60 -3.42
C VAL A 58 9.14 9.06 -3.88
N THR A 59 8.44 9.35 -4.97
CA THR A 59 8.23 10.73 -5.45
C THR A 59 7.45 11.56 -4.43
N VAL A 60 6.45 10.98 -3.77
CA VAL A 60 5.55 11.72 -2.87
C VAL A 60 6.06 11.78 -1.42
N HIS A 61 6.70 10.73 -0.94
CA HIS A 61 7.15 10.61 0.46
C HIS A 61 8.68 10.72 0.63
N GLY A 62 9.45 10.71 -0.47
CA GLY A 62 10.89 10.52 -0.41
C GLY A 62 11.26 9.04 -0.29
N LYS A 63 12.56 8.75 -0.28
CA LYS A 63 13.04 7.37 -0.11
C LYS A 63 12.76 6.88 1.32
N PRO A 64 12.42 5.59 1.51
CA PRO A 64 12.31 5.02 2.84
C PRO A 64 13.68 5.06 3.55
N GLU A 65 13.64 5.29 4.86
CA GLU A 65 14.82 5.21 5.71
C GLU A 65 15.20 3.74 5.96
N ILE A 66 16.41 3.52 6.49
CA ILE A 66 16.84 2.18 6.90
C ILE A 66 15.90 1.68 8.02
N GLY A 67 15.45 0.42 7.91
CA GLY A 67 14.48 -0.17 8.83
C GLY A 67 13.03 -0.07 8.36
N PHE A 68 12.77 0.61 7.25
CA PHE A 68 11.45 0.70 6.62
C PHE A 68 11.35 -0.12 5.33
N MET A 69 10.17 -0.65 5.09
CA MET A 69 9.80 -1.30 3.84
C MET A 69 9.75 -0.28 2.70
N SER A 70 9.89 -0.77 1.47
CA SER A 70 9.69 0.07 0.28
C SER A 70 8.23 0.35 -0.08
N SER A 71 7.30 -0.24 0.67
CA SER A 71 5.85 -0.04 0.55
C SER A 71 5.32 0.83 1.68
N LEU A 72 4.28 1.60 1.38
CA LEU A 72 3.54 2.35 2.38
C LEU A 72 2.70 1.39 3.23
N CYS A 73 2.31 1.84 4.41
CA CYS A 73 1.35 1.17 5.28
C CYS A 73 0.06 0.83 4.52
N ASP A 74 -0.35 -0.44 4.50
CA ASP A 74 -1.55 -0.90 3.79
C ASP A 74 -2.88 -0.39 4.39
N VAL A 75 -2.82 0.27 5.55
CA VAL A 75 -4.01 0.79 6.26
C VAL A 75 -4.17 2.29 6.04
N CYS A 76 -3.12 3.09 6.25
CA CYS A 76 -3.20 4.54 6.15
C CYS A 76 -2.55 5.10 4.89
N TYR A 77 -1.59 4.38 4.31
CA TYR A 77 -0.80 4.81 3.16
C TYR A 77 -0.09 6.17 3.33
N LEU A 78 0.09 6.65 4.57
CA LEU A 78 0.69 7.97 4.83
C LEU A 78 2.21 7.90 5.08
N GLN A 79 2.71 6.73 5.44
CA GLN A 79 4.11 6.51 5.77
C GLN A 79 4.52 5.08 5.40
N TYR A 80 5.82 4.85 5.26
CA TYR A 80 6.38 3.52 5.06
C TYR A 80 6.10 2.61 6.26
N ALA A 81 5.81 1.34 6.00
CA ALA A 81 5.71 0.34 7.05
C ALA A 81 7.12 0.00 7.56
N GLU A 82 7.26 -0.30 8.85
CA GLU A 82 8.55 -0.75 9.39
C GLU A 82 8.78 -2.21 9.01
N VAL A 83 10.02 -2.60 8.74
CA VAL A 83 10.37 -4.01 8.43
C VAL A 83 10.01 -4.94 9.59
N ALA A 84 10.03 -4.43 10.82
CA ALA A 84 9.67 -5.19 12.02
C ALA A 84 8.17 -5.13 12.34
N SER A 85 7.36 -4.36 11.61
CA SER A 85 5.92 -4.32 11.85
C SER A 85 5.31 -5.69 11.55
N PRO A 86 4.43 -6.21 12.43
CA PRO A 86 3.77 -7.47 12.19
C PRO A 86 2.76 -7.35 11.05
N PHE A 87 2.44 -8.47 10.41
CA PHE A 87 1.25 -8.51 9.58
C PHE A 87 0.00 -8.57 10.45
N ILE A 88 -1.09 -8.03 9.93
CA ILE A 88 -2.38 -8.12 10.59
C ILE A 88 -3.43 -8.68 9.64
N THR A 89 -4.39 -9.40 10.20
CA THR A 89 -5.64 -9.72 9.51
C THR A 89 -6.76 -8.95 10.19
N LEU A 90 -7.53 -8.20 9.39
CA LEU A 90 -8.69 -7.47 9.88
C LEU A 90 -9.90 -8.42 9.93
N LYS A 91 -10.80 -8.23 10.90
CA LYS A 91 -12.04 -9.00 10.99
C LYS A 91 -12.82 -8.92 9.68
N GLY A 92 -13.10 -10.08 9.08
CA GLY A 92 -13.83 -10.18 7.81
C GLY A 92 -12.98 -9.90 6.56
N SER A 93 -11.67 -9.68 6.71
CA SER A 93 -10.72 -9.65 5.60
C SER A 93 -10.19 -11.05 5.34
N ILE A 94 -10.06 -11.42 4.06
CA ILE A 94 -9.42 -12.67 3.64
C ILE A 94 -7.91 -12.52 3.39
N THR A 95 -7.41 -11.28 3.42
CA THR A 95 -6.00 -10.96 3.20
C THR A 95 -5.37 -10.38 4.45
N SER A 96 -4.06 -10.62 4.58
CA SER A 96 -3.19 -9.96 5.56
C SER A 96 -2.69 -8.62 5.02
N HIS A 97 -2.35 -7.71 5.92
CA HIS A 97 -1.95 -6.33 5.63
C HIS A 97 -0.64 -6.02 6.36
N SER A 98 0.18 -5.15 5.76
CA SER A 98 1.41 -4.60 6.35
C SER A 98 1.19 -3.16 6.86
N PRO A 99 0.73 -2.98 8.10
CA PRO A 99 0.49 -1.68 8.70
C PRO A 99 1.77 -1.04 9.24
N CYS A 100 1.73 0.27 9.48
CA CYS A 100 2.67 0.91 10.40
C CYS A 100 2.25 0.67 11.86
N ALA A 101 3.19 0.81 12.79
CA ALA A 101 2.96 0.62 14.24
C ALA A 101 1.74 1.40 14.76
N ALA A 102 1.62 2.68 14.40
CA ALA A 102 0.48 3.52 14.80
C ALA A 102 -0.88 2.98 14.30
N CYS A 103 -0.92 2.32 13.13
CA CYS A 103 -2.15 1.68 12.66
C CYS A 103 -2.45 0.38 13.39
N VAL A 104 -1.43 -0.41 13.76
CA VAL A 104 -1.61 -1.62 14.58
C VAL A 104 -2.26 -1.26 15.90
N GLU A 105 -1.66 -0.34 16.65
CA GLU A 105 -2.15 0.09 17.97
C GLU A 105 -3.60 0.59 17.90
N ARG A 106 -3.89 1.45 16.92
CA ARG A 106 -5.24 1.99 16.70
C ARG A 106 -6.24 0.89 16.39
N LEU A 107 -5.93 -0.02 15.47
CA LEU A 107 -6.84 -1.09 15.07
C LEU A 107 -7.08 -2.11 16.19
N GLN A 108 -6.06 -2.36 17.01
CA GLN A 108 -6.17 -3.19 18.21
C GLN A 108 -7.10 -2.54 19.23
N ALA A 109 -6.94 -1.24 19.50
CA ALA A 109 -7.82 -0.49 20.39
C ALA A 109 -9.27 -0.41 19.86
N GLU A 110 -9.46 -0.34 18.55
CA GLU A 110 -10.77 -0.39 17.88
C GLU A 110 -11.37 -1.81 17.83
N GLY A 111 -10.65 -2.85 18.28
CA GLY A 111 -11.12 -4.23 18.25
C GLY A 111 -11.33 -4.80 16.84
N LYS A 112 -10.62 -4.26 15.85
CA LYS A 112 -10.78 -4.61 14.42
C LYS A 112 -9.85 -5.72 13.95
N LEU A 113 -8.84 -6.08 14.74
CA LEU A 113 -7.91 -7.15 14.43
C LEU A 113 -8.56 -8.51 14.70
N GLU A 114 -8.37 -9.45 13.78
CA GLU A 114 -8.68 -10.87 13.98
C GLU A 114 -7.45 -11.61 14.51
N CYS A 115 -6.28 -11.34 13.90
CA CYS A 115 -5.01 -11.83 14.38
C CYS A 115 -3.86 -10.91 13.98
N ILE A 116 -2.75 -11.07 14.70
CA ILE A 116 -1.44 -10.48 14.40
C ILE A 116 -0.51 -11.64 14.05
N THR A 117 0.24 -11.54 12.96
CA THR A 117 1.26 -12.51 12.57
C THR A 117 2.64 -11.88 12.73
N ASN A 118 3.48 -12.48 13.57
CA ASN A 118 4.84 -12.04 13.76
C ASN A 118 5.65 -12.28 12.47
N TRP A 119 6.24 -11.23 11.91
CA TRP A 119 7.02 -11.29 10.68
C TRP A 119 8.22 -12.24 10.77
N ALA A 120 8.92 -12.25 11.91
CA ALA A 120 10.16 -13.01 12.08
C ALA A 120 9.91 -14.51 12.31
N THR A 121 8.83 -14.86 13.00
CA THR A 121 8.56 -16.25 13.43
C THR A 121 7.42 -16.90 12.65
N GLY A 122 6.59 -16.13 11.96
CA GLY A 122 5.34 -16.61 11.35
C GLY A 122 4.25 -16.97 12.37
N GLU A 123 4.48 -16.72 13.67
CA GLU A 123 3.54 -17.03 14.73
C GLU A 123 2.27 -16.17 14.61
N VAL A 124 1.11 -16.82 14.65
CA VAL A 124 -0.20 -16.16 14.59
C VAL A 124 -0.78 -16.03 16.00
N ILE A 125 -1.03 -14.80 16.42
CA ILE A 125 -1.58 -14.43 17.73
C ILE A 125 -3.01 -13.92 17.51
N PRO A 126 -4.04 -14.65 17.96
CA PRO A 126 -5.43 -14.18 17.92
C PRO A 126 -5.61 -12.88 18.73
N CYS A 127 -6.47 -11.97 18.26
CA CYS A 127 -6.67 -10.63 18.84
C CYS A 127 -8.08 -10.39 19.38
#